data_AF-A0A946V0S1-F1
#
_entry.id   AF-A0A946V0S1-F1
#
_cell.length_a   1.000
_cell.length_b   1.000
_cell.length_c   1.000
_cell.angle_alpha   90.00
_cell.angle_beta   90.00
_cell.angle_gamma   90.00
#
_symmetry.space_group_name_H-M   'P 1'
#
loop_
_entity.id
_entity.type
_entity.pdbx_description
1 polymer ?
#
loop_
_entity_poly.entity_id
_entity_poly.type
_entity_poly.pdbx_seq_one_letter_code
_entity_poly.pdbx_strand_id
1 'polypeptide(L)'
;MSEKGFRLPDGDVEAGREAFLVLQCHQCHTIAGEELPEIAAQDQPYFELGGKVAKVQTYGDLVTSIINPSHRISPSMAKEIVSEDGESNMYIYNSHMTVQELIDIVMYLQPTYNVVVPEYHYRIYPAT
;
A
#
# COMPACT_ATOMS: atom_id res chain seq x y z
N MET A 1 3.19 -11.91 14.80
CA MET A 1 4.17 -11.10 15.56
C MET A 1 3.60 -9.70 15.65
N SER A 2 3.73 -9.02 16.78
CA SER A 2 3.17 -7.67 16.99
C SER A 2 4.16 -6.62 16.49
N GLU A 3 3.74 -5.67 15.67
CA GLU A 3 4.56 -4.53 15.20
C GLU A 3 4.99 -3.56 16.32
N LYS A 4 4.55 -3.78 17.57
CA LYS A 4 4.99 -3.01 18.73
C LYS A 4 6.53 -2.96 18.83
N GLY A 5 7.07 -1.76 18.64
CA GLY A 5 8.51 -1.47 18.72
C GLY A 5 9.22 -1.41 17.36
N PHE A 6 8.53 -1.72 16.25
CA PHE A 6 9.06 -1.50 14.92
C PHE A 6 8.88 -0.04 14.51
N ARG A 7 9.99 0.62 14.19
CA ARG A 7 10.00 1.99 13.66
C ARG A 7 11.08 2.08 12.58
N LEU A 8 10.70 2.58 11.41
CA LEU A 8 11.68 2.93 10.39
C LEU A 8 12.47 4.17 10.85
N PRO A 9 13.74 4.31 10.43
CA PRO A 9 14.41 5.61 10.49
C PRO A 9 13.64 6.63 9.65
N ASP A 10 13.96 7.91 9.85
CA ASP A 10 13.37 8.95 9.02
C ASP A 10 13.89 8.78 7.58
N GLY A 11 12.96 8.82 6.62
CA GLY A 11 13.25 8.74 5.18
C GLY A 11 13.11 10.10 4.50
N ASP A 12 13.34 10.12 3.20
CA ASP A 12 13.15 11.29 2.34
C ASP A 12 11.93 11.10 1.43
N VAL A 13 10.98 12.04 1.49
CA VAL A 13 9.72 11.98 0.73
C VAL A 13 9.95 12.11 -0.77
N GLU A 14 10.87 12.98 -1.19
CA GLU A 14 11.15 13.22 -2.60
C GLU A 14 11.90 12.02 -3.21
N ALA A 15 12.89 11.49 -2.48
CA ALA A 15 13.56 10.25 -2.86
C ALA A 15 12.58 9.07 -2.90
N GLY A 16 11.59 9.06 -2.02
CA GLY A 16 10.53 8.04 -2.00
C GLY A 16 9.65 8.09 -3.24
N ARG A 17 9.26 9.30 -3.66
CA ARG A 17 8.53 9.51 -4.92
C ARG A 17 9.37 9.09 -6.12
N GLU A 18 10.65 9.45 -6.15
CA GLU A 18 11.57 9.03 -7.21
C GLU A 18 11.69 7.51 -7.27
N ALA A 19 11.93 6.85 -6.14
CA ALA A 19 12.04 5.40 -6.05
C ALA A 19 10.74 4.70 -6.50
N PHE A 20 9.56 5.25 -6.14
CA PHE A 20 8.26 4.74 -6.60
C PHE A 20 8.13 4.77 -8.13
N LEU A 21 8.68 5.79 -8.79
CA LEU A 21 8.68 5.90 -10.25
C LEU A 21 9.75 5.02 -10.91
N VAL A 22 10.98 5.01 -10.38
CA VAL A 22 12.12 4.24 -10.89
C VAL A 22 11.86 2.74 -10.79
N LEU A 23 11.32 2.27 -9.66
CA LEU A 23 10.86 0.89 -9.48
C LEU A 23 9.53 0.62 -10.19
N GLN A 24 8.99 1.62 -10.90
CA GLN A 24 7.78 1.52 -11.70
C GLN A 24 6.56 0.99 -10.94
N CYS A 25 6.42 1.33 -9.67
CA CYS A 25 5.25 0.98 -8.86
C CYS A 25 3.95 1.57 -9.45
N HIS A 26 4.07 2.71 -10.14
CA HIS A 26 2.97 3.42 -10.81
C HIS A 26 2.37 2.68 -12.03
N GLN A 27 2.98 1.58 -12.50
CA GLN A 27 2.37 0.70 -13.52
C GLN A 27 1.04 0.10 -13.05
N CYS A 28 0.96 -0.17 -11.74
CA CYS A 28 -0.20 -0.84 -11.14
C CYS A 28 -0.91 0.05 -10.12
N HIS A 29 -0.23 1.09 -9.61
CA HIS A 29 -0.72 1.92 -8.53
C HIS A 29 -0.89 3.39 -8.90
N THR A 30 -2.06 3.95 -8.64
CA THR A 30 -2.25 5.40 -8.45
C THR A 30 -2.12 5.75 -6.97
N ILE A 31 -2.00 7.05 -6.66
CA ILE A 31 -1.99 7.55 -5.29
C ILE A 31 -3.07 8.63 -5.17
N ALA A 32 -3.94 8.49 -4.18
CA ALA A 32 -5.06 9.39 -3.97
C ALA A 32 -4.56 10.83 -3.77
N GLY A 33 -4.99 11.73 -4.64
CA GLY A 33 -4.63 13.15 -4.60
C GLY A 33 -3.27 13.50 -5.20
N GLU A 34 -2.58 12.55 -5.84
CA GLU A 34 -1.32 12.78 -6.53
C GLU A 34 -1.44 12.53 -8.04
N GLU A 35 -0.74 13.34 -8.83
CA GLU A 35 -0.58 13.14 -10.26
C GLU A 35 0.76 12.46 -10.55
N LEU A 36 0.69 11.26 -11.15
CA LEU A 36 1.85 10.47 -11.56
C LEU A 36 1.99 10.50 -13.09
N PRO A 37 3.20 10.35 -13.63
CA PRO A 37 3.41 10.26 -15.08
C PRO A 37 2.62 9.09 -15.67
N GLU A 38 2.00 9.31 -16.83
CA GLU A 38 1.36 8.23 -17.59
C GLU A 38 2.41 7.32 -18.24
N ILE A 39 2.11 6.02 -18.27
CA ILE A 39 2.92 5.04 -18.99
C ILE A 39 2.21 4.73 -20.31
N ALA A 40 2.84 5.10 -21.41
CA ALA A 40 2.27 4.90 -22.75
C ALA A 40 2.05 3.41 -23.04
N ALA A 41 0.88 3.10 -23.61
CA ALA A 41 0.48 1.75 -24.04
C ALA A 41 0.32 0.71 -22.92
N GLN A 42 0.07 1.15 -21.68
CA GLN A 42 -0.31 0.27 -20.57
C GLN A 42 -1.79 0.45 -20.22
N ASP A 43 -2.42 -0.64 -19.76
CA ASP A 43 -3.76 -0.57 -19.16
C ASP A 43 -3.71 0.35 -17.92
N GLN A 44 -4.84 0.97 -17.59
CA GLN A 44 -4.89 1.89 -16.45
C GLN A 44 -4.49 1.17 -15.15
N PRO A 45 -3.74 1.84 -14.25
CA PRO A 45 -3.39 1.26 -12.98
C PRO A 45 -4.67 0.86 -12.25
N TYR A 46 -4.71 -0.37 -11.75
CA TYR A 46 -5.92 -0.96 -11.22
C TYR A 46 -6.06 -0.76 -9.69
N PHE A 47 -5.07 -0.13 -9.03
CA PHE A 47 -5.13 0.13 -7.58
C PHE A 47 -4.79 1.56 -7.18
N GLU A 48 -5.68 2.20 -6.44
CA GLU A 48 -5.38 3.46 -5.75
C GLU A 48 -4.82 3.19 -4.35
N LEU A 49 -3.68 3.79 -4.04
CA LEU A 49 -3.06 3.84 -2.71
C LEU A 49 -3.46 5.14 -1.99
N GLY A 50 -3.39 5.14 -0.67
CA GLY A 50 -3.75 6.30 0.15
C GLY A 50 -5.27 6.47 0.32
N GLY A 51 -5.69 7.72 0.54
CA GLY A 51 -7.10 8.07 0.65
C GLY A 51 -7.72 7.68 1.98
N LYS A 52 -9.06 7.55 2.00
CA LYS A 52 -9.82 7.25 3.22
C LYS A 52 -9.80 5.75 3.50
N VAL A 53 -9.22 5.37 4.63
CA VAL A 53 -9.14 3.97 5.08
C VAL A 53 -9.82 3.79 6.42
N ALA A 54 -10.44 2.62 6.62
CA ALA A 54 -11.13 2.27 7.87
C ALA A 54 -10.17 1.92 9.03
N LYS A 55 -8.89 1.66 8.72
CA LYS A 55 -7.85 1.31 9.68
C LYS A 55 -6.62 2.18 9.45
N VAL A 56 -5.94 2.57 10.54
CA VAL A 56 -4.60 3.16 10.49
C VAL A 56 -3.66 2.22 9.75
N GLN A 57 -3.01 2.74 8.70
CA GLN A 57 -1.92 2.07 8.03
C GLN A 57 -0.61 2.44 8.74
N THR A 58 0.00 1.46 9.39
CA THR A 58 1.28 1.63 10.09
C THR A 58 2.45 1.47 9.11
N TYR A 59 3.65 1.91 9.51
CA TYR A 59 4.88 1.59 8.76
C TYR A 59 5.06 0.09 8.57
N GLY A 60 4.71 -0.72 9.59
CA GLY A 60 4.77 -2.18 9.49
C GLY A 60 3.82 -2.72 8.44
N ASP A 61 2.60 -2.19 8.35
CA ASP A 61 1.63 -2.58 7.31
C ASP A 61 2.18 -2.27 5.91
N LEU A 62 2.65 -1.04 5.68
CA LEU A 62 3.18 -0.62 4.37
C LEU A 62 4.43 -1.42 3.96
N VAL A 63 5.39 -1.57 4.87
CA VAL A 63 6.59 -2.40 4.63
C VAL A 63 6.19 -3.83 4.27
N THR A 64 5.29 -4.44 5.06
CA THR A 64 4.86 -5.82 4.83
C THR A 64 4.19 -5.98 3.47
N SER A 65 3.32 -5.03 3.09
CA SER A 65 2.66 -5.03 1.78
C SER A 65 3.65 -4.93 0.62
N ILE A 66 4.76 -4.20 0.77
CA ILE A 66 5.76 -4.04 -0.30
C ILE A 66 6.67 -5.28 -0.41
N ILE A 67 7.18 -5.80 0.71
CA ILE A 67 8.18 -6.90 0.69
C ILE A 67 7.56 -8.31 0.68
N ASN A 68 6.24 -8.40 0.88
CA ASN A 68 5.48 -9.64 0.88
C ASN A 68 4.06 -9.41 0.30
N PRO A 69 3.96 -9.10 -1.02
CA PRO A 69 2.73 -8.60 -1.63
C PRO A 69 1.56 -9.59 -1.62
N SER A 70 1.83 -10.89 -1.51
CA SER A 70 0.79 -11.92 -1.41
C SER A 70 0.25 -12.15 0.01
N HIS A 71 0.86 -11.55 1.04
CA HIS A 71 0.50 -11.83 2.43
C HIS A 71 -0.95 -11.47 2.78
N ARG A 72 -1.49 -10.43 2.14
CA ARG A 72 -2.83 -9.90 2.42
C ARG A 72 -3.51 -9.46 1.13
N ILE A 73 -4.11 -10.41 0.44
CA ILE A 73 -4.98 -10.15 -0.72
C ILE A 73 -6.44 -10.24 -0.26
N SER A 74 -7.24 -9.20 -0.54
CA SER A 74 -8.69 -9.28 -0.25
C SER A 74 -9.35 -10.28 -1.20
N PRO A 75 -10.20 -11.20 -0.71
CA PRO A 75 -10.94 -12.13 -1.55
C PRO A 75 -11.77 -11.44 -2.64
N SER A 76 -12.25 -10.21 -2.37
CA SER A 76 -13.05 -9.42 -3.31
C SER A 76 -12.26 -8.88 -4.50
N MET A 77 -10.93 -8.80 -4.40
CA MET A 77 -10.08 -8.27 -5.46
C MET A 77 -9.48 -9.41 -6.31
N ALA A 78 -9.58 -10.67 -5.86
CA ALA A 78 -8.76 -11.78 -6.33
C ALA A 78 -8.83 -12.14 -7.83
N LYS A 79 -9.81 -11.65 -8.60
CA LYS A 79 -9.98 -12.04 -10.01
C LYS A 79 -9.16 -11.24 -11.02
N GLU A 80 -8.73 -10.03 -10.68
CA GLU A 80 -8.05 -9.13 -11.64
C GLU A 80 -6.55 -8.93 -11.35
N ILE A 81 -6.10 -9.36 -10.18
CA ILE A 81 -4.86 -8.88 -9.55
C ILE A 81 -4.01 -9.98 -8.92
N VAL A 82 -4.44 -11.22 -9.16
CA VAL A 82 -3.85 -12.43 -8.63
C VAL A 82 -3.64 -13.38 -9.79
N SER A 83 -2.49 -14.04 -9.81
CA SER A 83 -2.20 -15.15 -10.71
C SER A 83 -3.19 -16.30 -10.51
N GLU A 84 -3.23 -17.24 -11.47
CA GLU A 84 -4.05 -18.45 -11.36
C GLU A 84 -3.79 -19.23 -10.05
N ASP A 85 -2.59 -19.11 -9.49
CA ASP A 85 -2.14 -19.80 -8.27
C ASP A 85 -2.50 -19.07 -6.97
N GLY A 86 -3.11 -17.89 -7.03
CA GLY A 86 -3.50 -17.14 -5.81
C GLY A 86 -2.46 -16.13 -5.31
N GLU A 87 -1.38 -15.90 -6.06
CA GLU A 87 -0.29 -14.96 -5.72
C GLU A 87 -0.45 -13.60 -6.40
N SER A 88 -0.01 -12.52 -5.73
CA SER A 88 -0.09 -11.15 -6.27
C SER A 88 0.71 -11.00 -7.56
N ASN A 89 0.17 -10.24 -8.54
CA ASN A 89 0.90 -9.86 -9.75
C ASN A 89 1.96 -8.76 -9.51
N MET A 90 2.05 -8.21 -8.29
CA MET A 90 3.08 -7.24 -7.93
C MET A 90 4.47 -7.89 -7.96
N TYR A 91 5.43 -7.19 -8.56
CA TYR A 91 6.81 -7.66 -8.65
C TYR A 91 7.46 -7.82 -7.25
N ILE A 92 8.30 -8.85 -7.09
CA ILE A 92 9.02 -9.13 -5.84
C ILE A 92 10.34 -8.35 -5.83
N TYR A 93 10.37 -7.25 -5.08
CA TYR A 93 11.51 -6.33 -5.05
C TYR A 93 12.62 -6.70 -4.06
N ASN A 94 12.50 -7.79 -3.30
CA ASN A 94 13.38 -8.10 -2.15
C ASN A 94 14.88 -8.17 -2.50
N SER A 95 15.22 -8.47 -3.75
CA SER A 95 16.59 -8.53 -4.27
C SER A 95 16.97 -7.36 -5.17
N HIS A 96 16.05 -6.41 -5.39
CA HIS A 96 16.15 -5.35 -6.40
C HIS A 96 15.98 -3.94 -5.83
N MET A 97 15.29 -3.82 -4.70
CA MET A 97 15.10 -2.58 -3.96
C MET A 97 15.99 -2.58 -2.73
N THR A 98 16.72 -1.49 -2.54
CA THR A 98 17.52 -1.25 -1.36
C THR A 98 16.63 -0.98 -0.14
N VAL A 99 17.19 -1.18 1.05
CA VAL A 99 16.48 -0.85 2.30
C VAL A 99 16.17 0.66 2.36
N GLN A 100 17.03 1.52 1.80
CA GLN A 100 16.81 2.96 1.78
C GLN A 100 15.61 3.34 0.90
N GLU A 101 15.52 2.80 -0.32
CA GLU A 101 14.37 3.02 -1.19
C GLU A 101 13.06 2.55 -0.54
N LEU A 102 13.07 1.42 0.16
CA LEU A 102 11.89 0.97 0.93
C LEU A 102 11.50 1.96 2.03
N ILE A 103 12.46 2.48 2.79
CA ILE A 103 12.23 3.48 3.83
C ILE A 103 11.60 4.73 3.21
N ASP A 104 12.18 5.22 2.13
CA ASP A 104 11.78 6.46 1.46
C ASP A 104 10.39 6.31 0.82
N ILE A 105 10.10 5.18 0.17
CA ILE A 105 8.76 4.88 -0.37
C ILE A 105 7.70 4.86 0.74
N VAL A 106 8.01 4.24 1.88
CA VAL A 106 7.07 4.23 3.02
C VAL A 106 6.85 5.65 3.56
N MET A 107 7.91 6.46 3.61
CA MET A 107 7.82 7.86 4.03
C MET A 107 7.00 8.70 3.05
N TYR A 108 7.12 8.45 1.75
CA TYR A 108 6.31 9.09 0.71
C TYR A 108 4.83 8.70 0.78
N LEU A 109 4.52 7.41 0.97
CA LEU A 109 3.14 6.93 0.93
C LEU A 109 2.36 7.21 2.22
N GLN A 110 2.98 7.15 3.39
CA GLN A 110 2.27 7.18 4.67
C GLN A 110 1.37 8.42 4.88
N PRO A 111 1.79 9.65 4.51
CA PRO A 111 0.96 10.85 4.66
C PRO A 111 -0.32 10.84 3.81
N THR A 112 -0.39 10.02 2.76
CA THR A 112 -1.54 9.95 1.85
C THR A 112 -2.74 9.23 2.47
N TYR A 113 -2.53 8.47 3.56
CA TYR A 113 -3.57 7.69 4.23
C TYR A 113 -4.28 8.50 5.32
N ASN A 114 -5.59 8.66 5.14
CA ASN A 114 -6.48 9.35 6.07
C ASN A 114 -7.39 8.34 6.76
N VAL A 115 -7.24 8.20 8.07
CA VAL A 115 -8.05 7.24 8.85
C VAL A 115 -9.41 7.84 9.14
N VAL A 116 -10.45 7.15 8.70
CA VAL A 116 -11.84 7.49 8.99
C VAL A 116 -12.43 6.38 9.84
N VAL A 117 -12.79 6.70 11.08
CA VAL A 117 -13.47 5.76 11.98
C VAL A 117 -14.89 5.57 11.45
N PRO A 118 -15.31 4.35 11.06
CA PRO A 118 -16.68 4.12 10.58
C PRO A 118 -17.68 4.38 11.71
N GLU A 119 -18.78 5.07 11.41
CA GLU A 119 -19.90 5.19 12.35
C GLU A 119 -20.59 3.82 12.47
N TYR A 120 -20.28 3.08 13.53
CA TYR A 120 -20.98 1.84 13.85
C TYR A 120 -22.22 2.13 14.69
N HIS A 121 -23.40 2.00 14.09
CA HIS A 121 -24.64 1.88 14.85
C HIS A 121 -24.71 0.48 15.47
N TYR A 122 -24.34 0.36 16.74
CA TYR A 122 -24.53 -0.88 17.48
C TYR A 122 -26.03 -1.15 17.64
N ARG A 123 -26.47 -2.38 17.33
CA ARG A 123 -27.82 -2.83 17.72
C ARG A 123 -27.85 -2.92 19.24
N ILE A 124 -28.59 -2.01 19.87
CA ILE A 124 -28.93 -2.11 21.29
C ILE A 124 -29.96 -3.23 21.42
N TYR A 125 -29.56 -4.37 22.00
CA TYR A 125 -30.53 -5.36 22.43
C TYR A 125 -31.16 -4.88 23.74
N PRO A 126 -32.49 -4.85 23.86
CA PRO A 126 -33.14 -4.51 25.11
C PRO A 126 -32.73 -5.51 26.18
N ALA A 127 -32.36 -5.01 27.37
CA ALA A 127 -32.17 -5.85 28.54
C ALA A 127 -33.53 -6.46 28.93
N THR A 128 -33.59 -7.79 29.00
CA THR A 128 -34.74 -8.55 29.52
C THR A 128 -34.82 -8.46 31.03
#